data_AF-C0QEE8-F1
#
_entry.id   AF-C0QEE8-F1
#
_cell.length_a   1.000
_cell.length_b   1.000
_cell.length_c   1.000
_cell.angle_alpha   90.00
_cell.angle_beta   90.00
_cell.angle_gamma   90.00
#
_symmetry.space_group_name_H-M   'P 1'
#
loop_
_entity.id
_entity.type
_entity.pdbx_description
1 polymer ?
#
loop_
_entity_poly.entity_id
_entity_poly.type
_entity_poly.pdbx_seq_one_letter_code
_entity_poly.pdbx_strand_id
1 'polypeptide(L)' 'METCMMTDFLESLKPWLSQDYIRTAYLNEDGHLVLLFKDNVKNVYNINDCSKGQLKKILADLKKKGVHVQDTSG' A
#
# COMPACT_ATOMS: atom_id res chain seq x y z
N MET A 1 -0.17 -14.81 15.61
CA MET A 1 0.16 -14.08 14.38
C MET A 1 -0.02 -12.62 14.72
N GLU A 2 1.04 -11.81 14.68
CA GLU A 2 0.89 -10.38 14.93
C GLU A 2 0.20 -9.77 13.71
N THR A 3 -1.01 -9.24 13.93
CA THR A 3 -1.74 -8.52 12.90
C THR A 3 -0.98 -7.23 12.69
N CYS A 4 -0.35 -7.13 11.52
CA CYS A 4 0.25 -5.90 11.03
C CYS A 4 -0.78 -4.76 11.17
N MET A 5 -0.50 -3.71 11.94
CA MET A 5 -1.43 -2.57 12.14
C MET A 5 -1.84 -1.92 10.81
N MET A 6 -1.00 -2.03 9.79
CA MET A 6 -1.35 -1.62 8.43
C MET A 6 -2.51 -2.44 7.84
N THR A 7 -2.68 -3.71 8.22
CA THR A 7 -3.82 -4.53 7.78
C THR A 7 -5.13 -3.91 8.25
N ASP A 8 -5.25 -3.59 9.55
CA ASP A 8 -6.44 -2.94 10.11
C ASP A 8 -6.66 -1.56 9.48
N PHE A 9 -5.58 -0.80 9.28
CA PHE A 9 -5.63 0.49 8.59
C PHE A 9 -6.15 0.34 7.15
N LEU A 10 -5.65 -0.63 6.39
CA LEU A 10 -6.12 -0.91 5.04
C LEU A 10 -7.54 -1.46 5.02
N GLU A 11 -7.96 -2.20 6.05
CA GLU A 11 -9.35 -2.61 6.21
C GLU A 11 -10.27 -1.40 6.42
N SER A 12 -9.86 -0.43 7.23
CA SER A 12 -10.59 0.84 7.38
C SER A 12 -10.63 1.66 6.09
N LEU A 13 -9.56 1.58 5.29
CA LEU A 13 -9.46 2.24 4.00
C LEU A 13 -10.01 1.42 2.84
N LYS A 14 -10.50 0.18 3.05
CA LYS A 14 -11.00 -0.71 1.97
C LYS A 14 -11.91 -0.02 0.95
N PRO A 15 -12.84 0.89 1.32
CA PRO A 15 -13.66 1.58 0.33
C PRO A 15 -12.87 2.54 -0.58
N TRP A 16 -11.74 3.05 -0.08
CA TRP A 16 -10.89 4.07 -0.70
C TRP A 16 -9.70 3.45 -1.43
N LEU A 17 -9.36 2.18 -1.14
CA LEU A 17 -8.31 1.41 -1.81
C LEU A 17 -8.78 0.85 -3.17
N SER A 18 -9.37 1.70 -4.00
CA SER A 18 -9.76 1.40 -5.38
C SER A 18 -8.88 2.17 -6.37
N GLN A 19 -8.77 1.66 -7.59
CA GLN A 19 -8.21 2.37 -8.75
C GLN A 19 -8.88 3.73 -9.00
N ASP A 20 -10.08 3.96 -8.46
CA ASP A 20 -10.79 5.23 -8.56
C ASP A 20 -10.09 6.34 -7.79
N TYR A 21 -9.45 6.02 -6.67
CA TYR A 21 -8.82 6.98 -5.77
C TYR A 21 -7.29 6.90 -5.80
N ILE A 22 -6.73 5.70 -5.90
CA ILE A 22 -5.28 5.48 -5.88
C ILE A 22 -4.77 5.44 -7.31
N ARG A 23 -3.85 6.37 -7.61
CA ARG A 23 -3.13 6.41 -8.87
C ARG A 23 -2.03 5.36 -8.91
N THR A 24 -1.19 5.31 -7.87
CA THR A 24 -0.06 4.38 -7.78
C THR A 24 0.20 3.97 -6.34
N ALA A 25 0.52 2.71 -6.10
CA ALA A 25 1.04 2.21 -4.83
C ALA A 25 2.43 1.59 -5.02
N TYR A 26 3.39 1.87 -4.15
CA TYR A 26 4.74 1.31 -4.23
C TYR A 26 5.42 1.28 -2.86
N LEU A 27 6.48 0.49 -2.70
CA LEU A 27 7.37 0.57 -1.53
C LEU A 27 8.54 1.49 -1.87
N ASN A 28 8.90 2.40 -0.97
CA ASN A 28 10.15 3.16 -1.14
C ASN A 28 11.37 2.32 -0.72
N GLU A 29 12.57 2.88 -0.87
CA GLU A 29 13.84 2.22 -0.56
C GLU A 29 13.97 1.87 0.94
N ASP A 30 13.34 2.65 1.82
CA ASP A 30 13.27 2.38 3.26
C ASP A 30 12.27 1.26 3.62
N GLY A 31 11.48 0.78 2.65
CA GLY A 31 10.42 -0.21 2.87
C GLY A 31 9.12 0.38 3.39
N HIS A 32 8.94 1.70 3.34
CA HIS A 32 7.68 2.37 3.62
C HIS A 32 6.70 2.21 2.45
N LEU A 33 5.42 2.02 2.77
CA LEU A 33 4.35 1.98 1.77
C LEU A 33 3.99 3.40 1.36
N VAL A 34 4.07 3.68 0.07
CA VAL A 34 3.68 4.95 -0.51
C VAL A 34 2.42 4.75 -1.34
N LEU A 35 1.38 5.53 -1.03
CA LEU A 35 0.16 5.63 -1.82
C LEU A 35 0.10 7.02 -2.45
N LEU A 36 0.12 7.06 -3.79
CA LEU A 36 -0.14 8.24 -4.58
C LEU A 36 -1.60 8.22 -5.03
N PHE A 37 -2.37 9.19 -4.58
CA PHE A 37 -3.77 9.35 -4.95
C PHE A 37 -3.89 10.15 -6.26
N LYS A 38 -5.04 10.05 -6.94
CA LYS A 38 -5.29 10.78 -8.19
C LYS A 38 -5.27 12.30 -8.00
N ASP A 39 -5.59 12.77 -6.80
CA ASP A 39 -5.55 14.20 -6.44
C ASP A 39 -4.12 14.70 -6.17
N ASN A 40 -3.09 13.93 -6.54
CA ASN A 40 -1.66 14.17 -6.28
C ASN A 40 -1.27 14.21 -4.79
N VAL A 41 -2.18 13.82 -3.90
CA VAL A 41 -1.86 13.58 -2.49
C VAL A 41 -0.97 12.34 -2.40
N LYS A 42 0.15 12.46 -1.68
CA LYS A 42 1.08 11.37 -1.42
C LYS A 42 1.08 11.07 0.08
N ASN A 43 0.65 9.88 0.45
CA ASN A 43 0.76 9.39 1.82
C ASN A 43 1.88 8.36 1.91
N VAL A 44 2.79 8.58 2.84
CA VAL A 44 3.88 7.65 3.16
C VAL A 44 3.56 7.04 4.52
N TYR A 45 3.48 5.72 4.54
CA TYR A 45 3.20 4.97 5.75
C TYR A 45 4.47 4.23 6.16
N ASN A 46 5.01 4.63 7.30
CA ASN A 46 6.02 3.83 7.97
C ASN A 46 5.33 2.68 8.72
N ILE A 47 5.76 1.47 8.43
CA ILE A 47 5.14 0.26 8.93
C ILE A 47 6.22 -0.58 9.63
N ASN A 48 6.44 -0.29 10.91
CA ASN A 48 7.47 -0.94 11.72
C ASN A 48 7.09 -2.37 12.13
N ASP A 49 5.79 -2.64 12.31
CA ASP A 49 5.28 -3.94 12.79
C ASP A 49 5.03 -4.97 11.69
N CYS A 50 5.40 -4.69 10.44
CA CYS A 50 5.08 -5.58 9.32
C CYS A 50 6.32 -6.03 8.57
N SER A 51 6.46 -7.35 8.44
CA SER A 51 7.51 -7.93 7.61
C SER A 51 7.34 -7.57 6.14
N LYS A 52 8.45 -7.49 5.39
CA LYS A 52 8.45 -7.27 3.93
C LYS A 52 7.51 -8.21 3.18
N GLY A 53 7.33 -9.45 3.66
CA GLY A 53 6.40 -10.42 3.08
C GLY A 53 4.93 -10.01 3.20
N GLN A 54 4.54 -9.39 4.31
CA GLN A 54 3.17 -8.87 4.47
C GLN A 54 2.92 -7.62 3.64
N LEU A 55 3.91 -6.74 3.53
CA LEU A 55 3.84 -5.56 2.65
C LEU A 55 3.65 -5.96 1.18
N LYS A 56 4.36 -6.99 0.71
CA LYS A 56 4.16 -7.54 -0.63
C LYS A 56 2.76 -8.12 -0.86
N LYS A 57 2.16 -8.76 0.17
CA LYS A 57 0.78 -9.24 0.08
C LYS A 57 -0.21 -8.08 -0.08
N ILE A 58 -0.03 -7.01 0.70
CA ILE A 58 -0.85 -5.79 0.60
C ILE A 58 -0.78 -5.22 -0.82
N LEU A 59 0.43 -5.06 -1.37
CA LEU A 59 0.61 -4.59 -2.74
C LEU A 59 -0.06 -5.52 -3.76
N ALA A 60 0.05 -6.84 -3.59
CA ALA A 60 -0.62 -7.80 -4.46
C ALA A 60 -2.16 -7.69 -4.39
N ASP A 61 -2.72 -7.44 -3.20
CA ASP A 61 -4.15 -7.19 -3.02
C ASP A 61 -4.60 -5.89 -3.70
N LEU A 62 -3.82 -4.81 -3.58
CA LEU A 62 -4.08 -3.55 -4.30
C LEU A 62 -4.05 -3.75 -5.81
N LYS A 63 -3.06 -4.50 -6.32
CA LYS A 63 -2.95 -4.85 -7.75
C LYS A 63 -4.17 -5.64 -8.23
N LYS A 64 -4.65 -6.60 -7.43
CA LYS A 64 -5.89 -7.36 -7.74
C LYS A 64 -7.13 -6.48 -7.80
N LYS A 65 -7.16 -5.38 -7.04
CA LYS A 65 -8.23 -4.38 -7.06
C LYS A 65 -8.12 -3.37 -8.21
N GLY A 66 -7.15 -3.55 -9.10
CA GLY A 66 -6.92 -2.66 -10.25
C GLY A 66 -6.05 -1.44 -9.95
N VAL A 67 -5.55 -1.29 -8.72
CA VAL A 67 -4.63 -0.21 -8.39
C VAL A 67 -3.29 -0.47 -9.08
N HIS A 68 -2.74 0.55 -9.74
CA HIS A 68 -1.43 0.44 -10.34
C HIS A 68 -0.37 0.31 -9.25
N VAL A 69 0.40 -0.78 -9.26
CA VAL A 69 1.48 -1.02 -8.32
C VAL A 69 2.81 -0.91 -9.04
N GLN A 70 3.69 -0.03 -8.54
CA GLN A 70 5.05 0.09 -9.03
C GLN A 70 5.97 -0.78 -8.17
N ASP A 71 6.57 -1.79 -8.81
CA ASP A 71 7.69 -2.51 -8.20
C ASP A 71 8.92 -1.61 -8.31
N THR A 72 9.40 -1.10 -7.18
CA THR A 72 10.71 -0.45 -7.04
C THR A 72 11.79 -1.54 -7.06
N SER A 73 11.85 -2.25 -8.17
CA SER A 73 13.01 -3.05 -8.59
C SER A 73 13.67 -2.27 -9.73
N GLY A 74 14.31 -1.16 -9.39
CA GLY A 74 15.08 -0.31 -10.31
C GLY A 74 16.50 -0.19 -9.81
#